data_AF-A0A0R2RJ21-F1
#
_entry.id   AF-A0A0R2RJ21-F1
#
_cell.length_a   1.000
_cell.length_b   1.000
_cell.length_c   1.000
_cell.angle_alpha   90.00
_cell.angle_beta   90.00
_cell.angle_gamma   90.00
#
_symmetry.space_group_name_H-M   'P 1'
#
loop_
_entity.id
_entity.type
_entity.pdbx_description
1 polymer ?
#
loop_
_entity_poly.entity_id
_entity_poly.type
_entity_poly.pdbx_seq_one_letter_code
_entity_poly.pdbx_strand_id
1 'polypeptide(L)'
;NSITLRNKLVQDGAIFHTTSDTETIVQLIAKSKRVKTIDKIVDAIFQIQGGYALVMLTQTSLIGVRDPFGIRPLVIGKLKNSYVLASETCALDIIGAKFIREVENGEIVLIENDKLTSIKPFPPKKVRPCVFEYIYFARPDSILDGKTAYEHRKNLGIELAKENNVEADIVVPVPDSGNAAALGFAQHLGKNFELGLIRNHYVGRTFIEPSQKIRSLGVKLKLNANKTAIKDKVIILIDDSLVRGTTSHKIVKMLYDAGAKEVHVKIACPEIRYPDFYGVDTPTKKELLAANKNNDEICEYIGAKSLKFLSLDGLYRAIGFKNRNENYPQLTDHYFTGDYPVKPIDELGDSKVTQLSLLSSASNN
;
A
#
# COMPACT_ATOMS: atom_id res chain seq x y z
N ASN A 1 14.25 -3.48 -11.78
CA ASN A 1 15.15 -4.21 -12.71
C ASN A 1 16.00 -5.25 -11.97
N SER A 2 15.45 -5.91 -10.95
CA SER A 2 16.22 -6.80 -10.09
C SER A 2 16.69 -8.06 -10.83
N ILE A 3 15.83 -8.62 -11.68
CA ILE A 3 16.16 -9.84 -12.44
C ILE A 3 17.30 -9.56 -13.42
N THR A 4 17.21 -8.46 -14.17
CA THR A 4 18.28 -8.02 -15.08
C THR A 4 19.62 -7.84 -14.36
N LEU A 5 19.62 -7.15 -13.21
CA LEU A 5 20.84 -6.91 -12.42
C LEU A 5 21.41 -8.21 -11.86
N ARG A 6 20.56 -9.09 -11.34
CA ARG A 6 20.96 -10.42 -10.83
C ARG A 6 21.60 -11.25 -11.92
N ASN A 7 20.97 -11.35 -13.10
CA ASN A 7 21.50 -12.13 -14.22
C ASN A 7 22.88 -11.63 -14.65
N LYS A 8 23.06 -10.31 -14.75
CA LYS A 8 24.38 -9.70 -15.04
C LYS A 8 25.40 -10.07 -13.97
N LEU A 9 25.05 -9.95 -12.70
CA LEU A 9 25.94 -10.26 -11.58
C LEU A 9 26.35 -11.74 -11.57
N VAL A 10 25.41 -12.65 -11.85
CA VAL A 10 25.64 -14.11 -11.96
C VAL A 10 26.56 -14.44 -13.14
N GLN A 11 26.37 -13.82 -14.31
CA GLN A 11 27.26 -13.99 -15.46
C GLN A 11 28.70 -13.56 -15.12
N ASP A 12 28.84 -12.52 -14.30
CA ASP A 12 30.11 -12.04 -13.75
C ASP A 12 30.57 -12.85 -12.51
N GLY A 13 30.02 -14.04 -12.26
CA GLY A 13 30.45 -14.98 -11.21
C GLY A 13 29.92 -14.72 -9.80
N ALA A 14 28.93 -13.83 -9.59
CA ALA A 14 28.33 -13.64 -8.28
C ALA A 14 27.42 -14.81 -7.89
N ILE A 15 27.49 -15.23 -6.63
CA ILE A 15 26.62 -16.26 -6.06
C ILE A 15 25.53 -15.57 -5.24
N PHE A 16 24.29 -16.02 -5.41
CA PHE A 16 23.12 -15.55 -4.66
C PHE A 16 22.58 -16.68 -3.79
N HIS A 17 22.36 -16.40 -2.52
CA HIS A 17 21.77 -17.33 -1.54
C HIS A 17 20.27 -17.11 -1.36
N THR A 18 19.80 -15.93 -1.71
CA THR A 18 18.42 -15.53 -1.58
C THR A 18 17.89 -15.05 -2.94
N THR A 19 16.67 -14.59 -2.84
CA THR A 19 15.87 -14.08 -3.92
C THR A 19 15.39 -12.66 -3.64
N SER A 20 15.93 -12.05 -2.59
CA SER A 20 15.64 -10.69 -2.18
C SER A 20 16.39 -9.69 -3.04
N ASP A 21 15.70 -8.63 -3.44
CA ASP A 21 16.33 -7.49 -4.10
C ASP A 21 17.45 -6.89 -3.24
N THR A 22 17.35 -6.96 -1.91
CA THR A 22 18.38 -6.50 -0.98
C THR A 22 19.72 -7.19 -1.20
N GLU A 23 19.74 -8.50 -1.52
CA GLU A 23 20.99 -9.20 -1.80
C GLU A 23 21.61 -8.70 -3.11
N THR A 24 20.79 -8.43 -4.13
CA THR A 24 21.25 -7.80 -5.38
C THR A 24 21.93 -6.46 -5.11
N ILE A 25 21.35 -5.64 -4.21
CA ILE A 25 21.94 -4.35 -3.81
C ILE A 25 23.29 -4.55 -3.11
N VAL A 26 23.38 -5.50 -2.18
CA VAL A 26 24.64 -5.81 -1.48
C VAL A 26 25.72 -6.27 -2.46
N GLN A 27 25.38 -7.13 -3.42
CA GLN A 27 26.30 -7.59 -4.47
C GLN A 27 26.80 -6.46 -5.36
N LEU A 28 25.94 -5.49 -5.73
CA LEU A 28 26.34 -4.30 -6.47
C LEU A 28 27.34 -3.44 -5.68
N ILE A 29 27.08 -3.21 -4.39
CA ILE A 29 28.00 -2.46 -3.51
C ILE A 29 29.34 -3.18 -3.42
N ALA A 30 29.34 -4.51 -3.25
CA ALA A 30 30.54 -5.32 -3.14
C ALA A 30 31.40 -5.29 -4.42
N LYS A 31 30.77 -5.29 -5.60
CA LYS A 31 31.48 -5.21 -6.89
C LYS A 31 31.96 -3.81 -7.28
N SER A 32 31.49 -2.76 -6.61
CA SER A 32 31.92 -1.40 -6.93
C SER A 32 33.42 -1.21 -6.67
N LYS A 33 34.10 -0.62 -7.67
CA LYS A 33 35.54 -0.30 -7.61
C LYS A 33 35.84 1.03 -6.92
N ARG A 34 34.82 1.75 -6.44
CA ARG A 34 34.99 3.01 -5.69
C ARG A 34 35.73 2.74 -4.38
N VAL A 35 36.42 3.76 -3.86
CA VAL A 35 37.23 3.60 -2.64
C VAL A 35 36.36 3.73 -1.39
N LYS A 36 35.61 4.85 -1.27
CA LYS A 36 34.79 5.12 -0.08
C LYS A 36 33.50 4.29 -0.12
N THR A 37 33.08 3.80 1.05
CA THR A 37 31.82 3.04 1.19
C THR A 37 30.62 3.80 0.64
N ILE A 38 30.53 5.10 0.93
CA ILE A 38 29.42 5.93 0.44
C ILE A 38 29.40 6.04 -1.09
N ASP A 39 30.57 6.14 -1.73
CA ASP A 39 30.68 6.18 -3.19
C ASP A 39 30.29 4.84 -3.82
N LYS A 40 30.59 3.72 -3.16
CA LYS A 40 30.14 2.38 -3.59
C LYS A 40 28.62 2.24 -3.52
N ILE A 41 28.02 2.78 -2.46
CA ILE A 41 26.55 2.82 -2.31
C ILE A 41 25.93 3.67 -3.41
N VAL A 42 26.46 4.87 -3.65
CA VAL A 42 26.02 5.74 -4.75
C VAL A 42 26.10 5.01 -6.09
N ASP A 43 27.23 4.37 -6.38
CA ASP A 43 27.45 3.59 -7.61
C ASP A 43 26.46 2.43 -7.77
N ALA A 44 26.11 1.74 -6.67
CA ALA A 44 25.11 0.68 -6.69
C ALA A 44 23.70 1.23 -6.96
N ILE A 45 23.26 2.25 -6.23
CA ILE A 45 21.88 2.76 -6.34
C ILE A 45 21.59 3.43 -7.69
N PHE A 46 22.61 3.96 -8.37
CA PHE A 46 22.48 4.48 -9.73
C PHE A 46 22.09 3.42 -10.76
N GLN A 47 22.35 2.15 -10.48
CA GLN A 47 22.01 1.03 -11.36
C GLN A 47 20.60 0.50 -11.12
N ILE A 48 19.97 0.89 -10.00
CA ILE A 48 18.67 0.36 -9.57
C ILE A 48 17.53 1.19 -10.16
N GLN A 49 16.55 0.49 -10.72
CA GLN A 49 15.30 1.04 -11.21
C GLN A 49 14.12 0.40 -10.49
N GLY A 50 13.39 1.19 -9.71
CA GLY A 50 12.24 0.77 -8.92
C GLY A 50 11.93 1.75 -7.78
N GLY A 51 11.01 1.37 -6.90
CA GLY A 51 10.74 2.08 -5.65
C GLY A 51 11.50 1.43 -4.50
N TYR A 52 12.19 2.22 -3.68
CA TYR A 52 12.97 1.72 -2.57
C TYR A 52 13.14 2.77 -1.47
N ALA A 53 13.06 2.28 -0.23
CA ALA A 53 13.48 2.99 0.97
C ALA A 53 14.41 2.03 1.73
N LEU A 54 15.69 2.35 1.79
CA LEU A 54 16.72 1.47 2.33
C LEU A 54 17.27 2.05 3.62
N VAL A 55 17.55 1.16 4.57
CA VAL A 55 18.39 1.46 5.73
C VAL A 55 19.55 0.47 5.72
N MET A 56 20.77 1.00 5.78
CA MET A 56 22.00 0.22 5.83
C MET A 56 22.80 0.60 7.06
N LEU A 57 23.43 -0.39 7.68
CA LEU A 57 24.29 -0.19 8.83
C LEU A 57 25.69 -0.73 8.50
N THR A 58 26.70 0.05 8.84
CA THR A 58 28.10 -0.36 8.82
C THR A 58 28.68 -0.29 10.22
N GLN A 59 29.96 -0.63 10.39
CA GLN A 59 30.62 -0.52 11.70
C GLN A 59 30.64 0.92 12.24
N THR A 60 30.57 1.93 11.37
CA THR A 60 30.74 3.35 11.74
C THR A 60 29.57 4.24 11.35
N SER A 61 28.60 3.74 10.58
CA SER A 61 27.58 4.58 9.96
C SER A 61 26.20 3.95 9.84
N LEU A 62 25.18 4.78 10.00
CA LEU A 62 23.80 4.49 9.65
C LEU A 62 23.44 5.28 8.39
N ILE A 63 22.91 4.60 7.38
CA ILE A 63 22.65 5.17 6.07
C ILE A 63 21.18 4.94 5.71
N GLY A 64 20.47 6.01 5.36
CA GLY A 64 19.13 5.95 4.78
C GLY A 64 19.17 6.35 3.32
N VAL A 65 18.42 5.67 2.46
CA VAL A 65 18.31 6.01 1.03
C VAL A 65 16.86 5.97 0.61
N ARG A 66 16.41 7.01 -0.11
CA ARG A 66 15.08 7.03 -0.73
C ARG A 66 15.21 7.16 -2.24
N ASP A 67 14.40 6.42 -2.99
CA ASP A 67 14.45 6.39 -4.45
C ASP A 67 14.20 7.78 -5.08
N PRO A 68 14.64 8.03 -6.33
CA PRO A 68 14.53 9.33 -6.97
C PRO A 68 13.10 9.88 -7.13
N PHE A 69 12.08 9.03 -7.10
CA PHE A 69 10.67 9.45 -7.15
C PHE A 69 10.03 9.55 -5.76
N GLY A 70 10.70 9.06 -4.71
CA GLY A 70 10.19 9.07 -3.35
C GLY A 70 8.99 8.15 -3.15
N ILE A 71 8.94 7.04 -3.90
CA ILE A 71 7.77 6.15 -3.97
C ILE A 71 7.44 5.59 -2.58
N ARG A 72 8.45 5.09 -1.86
CA ARG A 72 8.29 4.56 -0.50
C ARG A 72 8.65 5.60 0.56
N PRO A 73 7.93 5.64 1.69
CA PRO A 73 8.19 6.60 2.74
C PRO A 73 9.43 6.20 3.55
N LEU A 74 10.20 7.21 3.95
CA LEU A 74 11.33 7.08 4.87
C LEU A 74 11.44 8.39 5.66
N VAL A 75 11.38 8.30 6.97
CA VAL A 75 11.37 9.43 7.89
C VAL A 75 12.57 9.42 8.81
N ILE A 76 12.95 10.62 9.25
CA ILE A 76 14.06 10.86 10.16
C ILE A 76 13.48 11.34 11.49
N GLY A 77 13.81 10.62 12.55
CA GLY A 77 13.53 10.99 13.93
C GLY A 77 14.81 11.27 14.72
N LYS A 78 14.65 11.83 15.91
CA LYS A 78 15.72 12.02 16.88
C LYS A 78 15.27 11.58 18.27
N LEU A 79 16.01 10.64 18.86
CA LEU A 79 15.82 10.18 20.23
C LEU A 79 17.04 10.61 21.05
N LYS A 80 16.87 11.58 21.95
CA LYS A 80 17.97 12.25 22.65
C LYS A 80 19.00 12.80 21.62
N ASN A 81 20.21 12.24 21.60
CA ASN A 81 21.27 12.64 20.65
C ASN A 81 21.33 11.74 19.41
N SER A 82 20.63 10.62 19.39
CA SER A 82 20.70 9.63 18.31
C SER A 82 19.64 9.87 17.23
N TYR A 83 20.02 9.69 15.98
CA TYR A 83 19.08 9.70 14.86
C TYR A 83 18.40 8.34 14.71
N VAL A 84 17.16 8.36 14.25
CA VAL A 84 16.34 7.18 13.97
C VAL A 84 15.82 7.28 12.55
N LEU A 85 15.84 6.17 11.81
CA LEU A 85 15.19 6.05 10.50
C LEU A 85 14.03 5.06 10.62
N ALA A 86 12.89 5.40 10.04
CA ALA A 86 11.71 4.53 10.03
C ALA A 86 10.93 4.74 8.72
N SER A 87 10.15 3.75 8.30
CA SER A 87 9.24 3.93 7.15
C SER A 87 8.11 4.89 7.47
N GLU A 88 7.65 4.94 8.71
CA GLU A 88 6.48 5.71 9.15
C GLU A 88 6.75 6.45 10.46
N THR A 89 6.13 7.62 10.64
CA THR A 89 6.30 8.43 11.87
C THR A 89 5.78 7.74 13.12
N CYS A 90 4.78 6.86 12.96
CA CYS A 90 4.16 6.16 14.07
C CYS A 90 5.14 5.27 14.86
N ALA A 91 6.24 4.84 14.22
CA ALA A 91 7.34 4.12 14.88
C ALA A 91 8.18 5.03 15.78
N LEU A 92 8.34 6.30 15.39
CA LEU A 92 9.02 7.32 16.19
C LEU A 92 8.22 7.62 17.46
N ASP A 93 6.90 7.76 17.33
CA ASP A 93 6.01 8.06 18.45
C ASP A 93 6.06 6.97 19.53
N ILE A 94 6.08 5.69 19.12
CA ILE A 94 6.16 4.54 20.05
C ILE A 94 7.40 4.60 20.94
N ILE A 95 8.55 5.01 20.37
CA ILE A 95 9.82 5.04 21.10
C ILE A 95 10.12 6.41 21.72
N GLY A 96 9.20 7.39 21.60
CA GLY A 96 9.39 8.75 22.08
C GLY A 96 10.43 9.56 21.29
N ALA A 97 10.70 9.19 20.03
CA ALA A 97 11.58 9.95 19.15
C ALA A 97 10.83 11.14 18.54
N LYS A 98 11.47 12.32 18.51
CA LYS A 98 10.92 13.50 17.85
C LYS A 98 11.06 13.36 16.34
N PHE A 99 9.96 13.50 15.59
CA PHE A 99 10.01 13.63 14.13
C PHE A 99 10.79 14.89 13.72
N ILE A 100 11.70 14.74 12.76
CA ILE A 100 12.54 15.82 12.24
C ILE A 100 12.07 16.24 10.84
N ARG A 101 12.08 15.30 9.89
CA ARG A 101 11.60 15.47 8.51
C ARG A 101 11.53 14.13 7.79
N GLU A 102 10.91 14.12 6.61
CA GLU A 102 11.09 13.03 5.65
C GLU A 102 12.50 13.05 5.03
N VAL A 103 13.00 11.87 4.62
CA VAL A 103 14.11 11.76 3.67
C VAL A 103 13.58 12.20 2.30
N GLU A 104 14.27 13.12 1.63
CA GLU A 104 13.84 13.66 0.33
C GLU A 104 13.98 12.62 -0.78
N ASN A 105 13.25 12.78 -1.89
CA ASN A 105 13.35 11.85 -3.02
C ASN A 105 14.75 11.91 -3.66
N GLY A 106 15.40 10.76 -3.81
CA GLY A 106 16.78 10.66 -4.27
C GLY A 106 17.84 11.09 -3.24
N GLU A 107 17.46 11.29 -1.99
CA GLU A 107 18.41 11.61 -0.92
C GLU A 107 19.03 10.35 -0.32
N ILE A 108 20.33 10.42 -0.06
CA ILE A 108 21.04 9.56 0.88
C ILE A 108 21.32 10.37 2.14
N VAL A 109 20.89 9.88 3.29
CA VAL A 109 21.25 10.42 4.60
C VAL A 109 22.35 9.56 5.21
N LEU A 110 23.51 10.15 5.46
CA LEU A 110 24.64 9.50 6.13
C LEU A 110 24.74 10.02 7.56
N ILE A 111 24.61 9.12 8.53
CA ILE A 111 24.71 9.42 9.95
C ILE A 111 25.99 8.77 10.50
N GLU A 112 26.96 9.60 10.87
CA GLU A 112 28.26 9.20 11.43
C GLU A 112 28.63 10.17 12.55
N ASN A 113 29.18 9.66 13.67
CA ASN A 113 29.62 10.48 14.80
C ASN A 113 28.56 11.51 15.25
N ASP A 114 27.31 11.06 15.39
CA ASP A 114 26.14 11.89 15.74
C ASP A 114 25.84 13.05 14.79
N LYS A 115 26.39 13.03 13.57
CA LYS A 115 26.14 14.03 12.53
C LYS A 115 25.39 13.43 11.35
N LEU A 116 24.31 14.08 10.96
CA LEU A 116 23.55 13.76 9.76
C LEU A 116 24.05 14.63 8.59
N THR A 117 24.43 13.97 7.50
CA THR A 117 24.83 14.60 6.23
C THR A 117 23.88 14.16 5.12
N SER A 118 23.41 15.11 4.33
CA SER A 118 22.57 14.86 3.14
C SER A 118 23.42 14.79 1.89
N ILE A 119 23.22 13.76 1.08
CA ILE A 119 23.90 13.55 -0.21
C ILE A 119 22.82 13.31 -1.26
N LYS A 120 22.80 14.13 -2.32
CA LYS A 120 21.81 14.06 -3.41
C LYS A 120 22.52 13.74 -4.72
N PRO A 121 22.83 12.46 -4.99
CA PRO A 121 23.62 12.10 -6.15
C PRO A 121 22.83 12.17 -7.46
N PHE A 122 21.49 12.04 -7.40
CA PHE A 122 20.65 11.99 -8.58
C PHE A 122 20.30 13.39 -9.12
N PRO A 123 20.07 13.52 -10.44
CA PRO A 123 19.43 14.70 -11.00
C PRO A 123 18.06 14.94 -10.33
N PRO A 124 17.65 16.20 -10.08
CA PRO A 124 16.35 16.49 -9.49
C PRO A 124 15.19 15.85 -10.27
N LYS A 125 14.30 15.17 -9.55
CA LYS A 125 13.07 14.57 -10.06
C LYS A 125 11.87 15.12 -9.29
N LYS A 126 10.72 15.20 -9.96
CA LYS A 126 9.45 15.50 -9.28
C LYS A 126 9.06 14.29 -8.44
N VAL A 127 8.68 14.55 -7.19
CA VAL A 127 8.19 13.52 -6.28
C VAL A 127 6.89 12.90 -6.81
N ARG A 128 6.75 11.59 -6.62
CA ARG A 128 5.57 10.81 -7.00
C ARG A 128 5.42 9.68 -5.97
N PRO A 129 4.94 9.96 -4.74
CA PRO A 129 4.86 8.99 -3.66
C PRO A 129 3.73 8.00 -3.89
N CYS A 130 3.84 6.82 -3.26
CA CYS A 130 2.86 5.75 -3.42
C CYS A 130 1.48 6.17 -2.90
N VAL A 131 0.49 6.19 -3.79
CA VAL A 131 -0.88 6.57 -3.42
C VAL A 131 -1.54 5.59 -2.44
N PHE A 132 -1.08 4.34 -2.43
CA PHE A 132 -1.59 3.31 -1.55
C PHE A 132 -1.19 3.48 -0.08
N GLU A 133 -0.14 4.27 0.22
CA GLU A 133 0.17 4.66 1.60
C GLU A 133 -0.97 5.51 2.19
N TYR A 134 -1.51 6.43 1.39
CA TYR A 134 -2.66 7.26 1.76
C TYR A 134 -3.95 6.44 1.88
N ILE A 135 -4.20 5.54 0.93
CA ILE A 135 -5.45 4.75 0.87
C ILE A 135 -5.51 3.69 1.99
N TYR A 136 -4.44 2.92 2.20
CA TYR A 136 -4.51 1.67 2.97
C TYR A 136 -3.29 1.38 3.85
N PHE A 137 -2.07 1.48 3.30
CA PHE A 137 -0.88 0.88 3.92
C PHE A 137 -0.43 1.56 5.21
N ALA A 138 -0.30 2.89 5.21
CA ALA A 138 0.20 3.60 6.37
C ALA A 138 -0.75 3.43 7.57
N ARG A 139 -0.20 3.41 8.78
CA ARG A 139 -1.03 3.43 9.98
C ARG A 139 -1.80 4.76 10.04
N PRO A 140 -3.07 4.79 10.47
CA PRO A 140 -3.87 6.02 10.44
C PRO A 140 -3.26 7.23 11.16
N ASP A 141 -2.43 7.02 12.17
CA ASP A 141 -1.72 8.05 12.93
C ASP A 141 -0.35 8.45 12.34
N SER A 142 0.11 7.77 11.29
CA SER A 142 1.32 8.16 10.54
C SER A 142 1.08 9.44 9.75
N ILE A 143 2.07 10.32 9.73
CA ILE A 143 2.04 11.58 8.98
C ILE A 143 2.56 11.35 7.57
N LEU A 144 1.75 11.74 6.58
CA LEU A 144 2.04 11.75 5.15
C LEU A 144 1.76 13.15 4.60
N ASP A 145 2.80 13.84 4.12
CA ASP A 145 2.69 15.20 3.58
C ASP A 145 1.98 16.18 4.54
N GLY A 146 2.44 16.19 5.80
CA GLY A 146 1.96 17.12 6.83
C GLY A 146 0.60 16.79 7.46
N LYS A 147 -0.11 15.76 7.01
CA LYS A 147 -1.38 15.30 7.61
C LYS A 147 -1.30 13.83 7.99
N THR A 148 -2.16 13.40 8.91
CA THR A 148 -2.27 11.98 9.24
C THR A 148 -2.90 11.20 8.08
N ALA A 149 -2.52 9.92 7.92
CA ALA A 149 -3.19 9.04 6.97
C ALA A 149 -4.70 8.92 7.25
N TYR A 150 -5.11 9.03 8.52
CA TYR A 150 -6.51 9.13 8.94
C TYR A 150 -7.24 10.29 8.26
N GLU A 151 -6.65 11.50 8.27
CA GLU A 151 -7.26 12.69 7.66
C GLU A 151 -7.43 12.52 6.16
N HIS A 152 -6.40 12.01 5.47
CA HIS A 152 -6.48 11.71 4.04
C HIS A 152 -7.60 10.71 3.75
N ARG A 153 -7.70 9.61 4.51
CA ARG A 153 -8.78 8.60 4.34
C ARG A 153 -10.15 9.16 4.62
N LYS A 154 -10.28 10.04 5.62
CA LYS A 154 -11.53 10.73 5.90
C LYS A 154 -11.95 11.62 4.71
N ASN A 155 -10.99 12.33 4.10
CA ASN A 155 -11.25 13.13 2.90
C ASN A 155 -11.62 12.26 1.69
N LEU A 156 -11.04 11.06 1.53
CA LEU A 156 -11.47 10.11 0.49
C LEU A 156 -12.95 9.77 0.64
N GLY A 157 -13.41 9.55 1.87
CA GLY A 157 -14.83 9.36 2.19
C GLY A 157 -15.71 10.56 1.83
N ILE A 158 -15.24 11.77 2.11
CA ILE A 158 -15.95 13.01 1.77
C ILE A 158 -16.10 13.17 0.25
N GLU A 159 -15.02 12.98 -0.52
CA GLU A 159 -15.07 13.06 -1.99
C GLU A 159 -15.95 11.95 -2.57
N LEU A 160 -15.89 10.74 -2.01
CA LEU A 160 -16.74 9.63 -2.41
C LEU A 160 -18.23 9.95 -2.19
N ALA A 161 -18.57 10.62 -1.09
CA ALA A 161 -19.92 11.06 -0.79
C ALA A 161 -20.43 12.14 -1.76
N LYS A 162 -19.58 13.11 -2.13
CA LYS A 162 -19.93 14.13 -3.13
C LYS A 162 -20.28 13.53 -4.48
N GLU A 163 -19.57 12.48 -4.87
CA GLU A 163 -19.77 11.79 -6.15
C GLU A 163 -20.94 10.80 -6.10
N ASN A 164 -21.38 10.36 -4.91
CA ASN A 164 -22.29 9.23 -4.77
C ASN A 164 -23.28 9.38 -3.61
N ASN A 165 -24.35 10.15 -3.82
CA ASN A 165 -25.47 10.15 -2.88
C ASN A 165 -26.43 8.98 -3.15
N VAL A 166 -26.78 8.23 -2.10
CA VAL A 166 -27.76 7.14 -2.14
C VAL A 166 -28.63 7.22 -0.89
N GLU A 167 -29.94 7.10 -1.06
CA GLU A 167 -30.87 6.97 0.07
C GLU A 167 -30.64 5.64 0.79
N ALA A 168 -30.28 5.74 2.07
CA ALA A 168 -29.89 4.61 2.91
C ALA A 168 -29.98 5.01 4.38
N ASP A 169 -30.26 4.04 5.25
CA ASP A 169 -30.48 4.24 6.67
C ASP A 169 -29.18 4.49 7.44
N ILE A 170 -28.13 3.73 7.10
CA ILE A 170 -26.86 3.69 7.85
C ILE A 170 -25.66 3.53 6.93
N VAL A 171 -24.52 4.07 7.37
CA VAL A 171 -23.19 3.86 6.78
C VAL A 171 -22.41 2.92 7.69
N VAL A 172 -21.90 1.83 7.11
CA VAL A 172 -21.16 0.79 7.83
C VAL A 172 -19.76 0.67 7.22
N PRO A 173 -18.68 0.76 8.00
CA PRO A 173 -17.33 0.49 7.49
C PRO A 173 -17.06 -1.01 7.40
N VAL A 174 -16.15 -1.38 6.50
CA VAL A 174 -15.37 -2.63 6.63
C VAL A 174 -14.19 -2.36 7.56
N PRO A 175 -14.16 -2.91 8.78
CA PRO A 175 -13.10 -2.62 9.73
C PRO A 175 -11.83 -3.43 9.46
N ASP A 176 -10.63 -2.88 9.70
CA ASP A 176 -10.38 -1.52 10.22
C ASP A 176 -10.08 -0.49 9.13
N SER A 177 -9.81 -0.94 7.90
CA SER A 177 -9.29 -0.11 6.82
C SER A 177 -10.31 0.94 6.33
N GLY A 178 -11.59 0.58 6.24
CA GLY A 178 -12.65 1.47 5.78
C GLY A 178 -13.16 2.48 6.81
N ASN A 179 -12.73 2.40 8.08
CA ASN A 179 -13.31 3.17 9.19
C ASN A 179 -13.27 4.69 8.95
N ALA A 180 -12.11 5.24 8.59
CA ALA A 180 -11.93 6.68 8.41
C ALA A 180 -12.73 7.21 7.20
N ALA A 181 -12.70 6.48 6.08
CA ALA A 181 -13.47 6.84 4.89
C ALA A 181 -14.98 6.77 5.15
N ALA A 182 -15.46 5.73 5.83
CA ALA A 182 -16.87 5.62 6.20
C ALA A 182 -17.34 6.75 7.10
N LEU A 183 -16.52 7.15 8.08
CA LEU A 183 -16.81 8.28 8.95
C LEU A 183 -16.88 9.60 8.17
N GLY A 184 -15.93 9.85 7.26
CA GLY A 184 -15.94 11.03 6.40
C GLY A 184 -17.16 11.08 5.48
N PHE A 185 -17.50 9.94 4.89
CA PHE A 185 -18.68 9.79 4.03
C PHE A 185 -19.98 10.08 4.80
N ALA A 186 -20.15 9.47 5.97
CA ALA A 186 -21.33 9.64 6.81
C ALA A 186 -21.50 11.08 7.30
N GLN A 187 -20.41 11.70 7.79
CA GLN A 187 -20.43 13.09 8.27
C GLN A 187 -20.76 14.08 7.16
N HIS A 188 -20.27 13.85 5.93
CA HIS A 188 -20.56 14.74 4.80
C HIS A 188 -22.04 14.72 4.40
N LEU A 189 -22.68 13.54 4.40
CA LEU A 189 -24.10 13.39 4.04
C LEU A 189 -25.05 13.54 5.22
N GLY A 190 -24.56 13.73 6.45
CA GLY A 190 -25.39 13.75 7.66
C GLY A 190 -26.09 12.42 7.94
N LYS A 191 -25.49 11.29 7.52
CA LYS A 191 -26.02 9.93 7.72
C LYS A 191 -25.48 9.31 9.00
N ASN A 192 -26.25 8.40 9.60
CA ASN A 192 -25.82 7.66 10.78
C ASN A 192 -24.68 6.71 10.43
N PHE A 193 -23.58 6.81 11.17
CA PHE A 193 -22.47 5.85 11.11
C PHE A 193 -22.71 4.76 12.15
N GLU A 194 -22.64 3.50 11.74
CA GLU A 194 -22.88 2.35 12.61
C GLU A 194 -21.81 1.27 12.46
N LEU A 195 -21.46 0.64 13.57
CA LEU A 195 -20.57 -0.53 13.59
C LEU A 195 -21.39 -1.80 13.28
N GLY A 196 -21.84 -1.89 12.03
CA GLY A 196 -22.58 -3.04 11.49
C GLY A 196 -21.69 -4.28 11.29
N LEU A 197 -20.38 -4.11 11.24
CA LEU A 197 -19.38 -5.17 11.20
C LEU A 197 -18.40 -4.97 12.36
N ILE A 198 -18.07 -6.07 13.04
CA ILE A 198 -17.13 -6.09 14.15
C ILE A 198 -15.95 -6.99 13.78
N ARG A 199 -14.73 -6.43 13.88
CA ARG A 199 -13.49 -7.20 13.71
C ARG A 199 -13.26 -8.09 14.92
N ASN A 200 -12.93 -9.35 14.67
CA ASN A 200 -12.45 -10.26 15.69
C ASN A 200 -10.95 -10.03 15.91
N HIS A 201 -10.59 -9.50 17.09
CA HIS A 201 -9.20 -9.20 17.46
C HIS A 201 -8.37 -10.44 17.82
N TYR A 202 -9.01 -11.60 17.99
CA TYR A 202 -8.35 -12.82 18.44
C TYR A 202 -8.02 -13.81 17.31
N VAL A 203 -8.29 -13.44 16.05
CA VAL A 203 -7.94 -14.29 14.89
C VAL A 203 -6.53 -13.98 14.40
N GLY A 204 -5.59 -14.82 14.82
CA GLY A 204 -4.26 -14.93 14.24
C GLY A 204 -4.23 -15.87 13.01
N ARG A 205 -3.04 -16.07 12.43
CA ARG A 205 -2.81 -17.19 11.49
C ARG A 205 -2.85 -18.49 12.29
N THR A 206 -3.97 -19.20 12.29
CA THR A 206 -4.03 -20.56 12.85
C THR A 206 -3.24 -21.51 11.97
N PHE A 207 -2.13 -22.05 12.49
CA PHE A 207 -1.25 -23.01 11.79
C PHE A 207 -1.89 -24.40 11.60
N ILE A 208 -2.99 -24.67 12.30
CA ILE A 208 -3.78 -25.90 12.21
C ILE A 208 -5.17 -25.53 11.69
N GLU A 209 -5.34 -25.54 10.36
CA GLU A 209 -6.67 -25.49 9.74
C GLU A 209 -7.16 -26.93 9.49
N PRO A 210 -8.23 -27.43 10.14
CA PRO A 210 -8.73 -28.77 9.88
C PRO A 210 -9.56 -28.78 8.59
N SER A 211 -9.12 -29.54 7.57
CA SER A 211 -9.85 -29.87 6.33
C SER A 211 -10.30 -28.71 5.41
N GLN A 212 -10.32 -28.95 4.09
CA GLN A 212 -10.75 -27.99 3.06
C GLN A 212 -12.13 -27.34 3.30
N LYS A 213 -13.05 -28.00 4.03
CA LYS A 213 -14.40 -27.46 4.33
C LYS A 213 -14.34 -26.22 5.23
N ILE A 214 -13.37 -26.10 6.14
CA ILE A 214 -13.27 -24.98 7.09
C ILE A 214 -12.60 -23.75 6.46
N ARG A 215 -11.86 -23.89 5.35
CA ARG A 215 -11.23 -22.76 4.64
C ARG A 215 -12.26 -21.74 4.12
N SER A 216 -13.51 -22.18 3.92
CA SER A 216 -14.64 -21.31 3.54
C SER A 216 -15.09 -20.35 4.66
N LEU A 217 -14.78 -20.64 5.94
CA LEU A 217 -15.14 -19.82 7.11
C LEU A 217 -14.22 -18.62 7.37
N GLY A 218 -13.15 -18.44 6.59
CA GLY A 218 -12.10 -17.45 6.90
C GLY A 218 -12.56 -16.00 7.13
N VAL A 219 -13.59 -15.52 6.43
CA VAL A 219 -14.14 -14.16 6.68
C VAL A 219 -15.02 -14.13 7.93
N LYS A 220 -15.84 -15.16 8.18
CA LYS A 220 -16.63 -15.28 9.41
C LYS A 220 -15.76 -15.39 10.67
N LEU A 221 -14.53 -15.90 10.53
CA LEU A 221 -13.57 -15.87 11.62
C LEU A 221 -13.13 -14.42 11.91
N LYS A 222 -12.86 -13.62 10.87
CA LYS A 222 -12.29 -12.27 10.99
C LYS A 222 -13.31 -11.18 11.29
N LEU A 223 -14.53 -11.29 10.76
CA LEU A 223 -15.59 -10.30 10.84
C LEU A 223 -16.90 -10.95 11.27
N ASN A 224 -17.65 -10.27 12.13
CA ASN A 224 -19.01 -10.64 12.52
C ASN A 224 -19.97 -9.50 12.24
N ALA A 225 -21.16 -9.82 11.76
CA ALA A 225 -22.21 -8.84 11.54
C ALA A 225 -22.97 -8.54 12.84
N ASN A 226 -23.15 -7.26 13.16
CA ASN A 226 -23.90 -6.80 14.32
C ASN A 226 -25.40 -6.80 14.00
N LYS A 227 -26.02 -7.99 14.10
CA LYS A 227 -27.35 -8.29 13.57
C LYS A 227 -28.44 -7.26 13.91
N THR A 228 -28.52 -6.80 15.15
CA THR A 228 -29.57 -5.86 15.58
C THR A 228 -29.39 -4.46 14.99
N ALA A 229 -28.16 -4.05 14.68
CA ALA A 229 -27.88 -2.75 14.07
C ALA A 229 -28.24 -2.72 12.56
N ILE A 230 -28.20 -3.88 11.89
CA ILE A 230 -28.32 -3.98 10.42
C ILE A 230 -29.63 -4.58 9.92
N LYS A 231 -30.40 -5.26 10.78
CA LYS A 231 -31.62 -5.95 10.39
C LYS A 231 -32.64 -4.95 9.80
N ASP A 232 -33.22 -5.30 8.66
CA ASP A 232 -34.23 -4.55 7.91
C ASP A 232 -33.75 -3.15 7.42
N LYS A 233 -32.43 -2.89 7.44
CA LYS A 233 -31.82 -1.61 7.02
C LYS A 233 -31.29 -1.63 5.59
N VAL A 234 -31.33 -0.48 4.92
CA VAL A 234 -30.58 -0.17 3.70
C VAL A 234 -29.21 0.38 4.11
N ILE A 235 -28.15 -0.31 3.69
CA ILE A 235 -26.78 -0.09 4.18
C ILE A 235 -25.91 0.47 3.06
N ILE A 236 -25.15 1.52 3.37
CA ILE A 236 -23.98 1.91 2.59
C ILE A 236 -22.75 1.26 3.23
N LEU A 237 -22.19 0.25 2.57
CA LEU A 237 -20.97 -0.43 3.00
C LEU A 237 -19.76 0.28 2.37
N ILE A 238 -18.87 0.82 3.21
CA ILE A 238 -17.67 1.51 2.76
C ILE A 238 -16.44 0.62 3.00
N ASP A 239 -15.68 0.37 1.94
CA ASP A 239 -14.39 -0.33 1.99
C ASP A 239 -13.30 0.58 1.40
N ASP A 240 -12.03 0.35 1.76
CA ASP A 240 -10.92 1.16 1.25
C ASP A 240 -10.60 0.85 -0.21
N SER A 241 -10.61 -0.44 -0.57
CA SER A 241 -10.17 -0.92 -1.87
C SER A 241 -10.81 -2.25 -2.27
N LEU A 242 -10.84 -2.54 -3.58
CA LEU A 242 -11.33 -3.82 -4.11
C LEU A 242 -10.34 -4.40 -5.10
N VAL A 243 -9.68 -5.50 -4.70
CA VAL A 243 -8.63 -6.17 -5.50
C VAL A 243 -9.18 -7.40 -6.23
N ARG A 244 -9.49 -8.47 -5.49
CA ARG A 244 -10.02 -9.75 -6.02
C ARG A 244 -11.54 -9.92 -5.82
N GLY A 245 -12.17 -9.05 -5.04
CA GLY A 245 -13.61 -9.09 -4.71
C GLY A 245 -14.09 -10.23 -3.80
N THR A 246 -13.29 -11.28 -3.56
CA THR A 246 -13.72 -12.45 -2.76
C THR A 246 -14.07 -12.09 -1.31
N THR A 247 -13.35 -11.16 -0.69
CA THR A 247 -13.67 -10.64 0.65
C THR A 247 -14.97 -9.85 0.63
N SER A 248 -15.11 -8.89 -0.30
CA SER A 248 -16.31 -8.06 -0.43
C SER A 248 -17.56 -8.89 -0.68
N HIS A 249 -17.49 -9.91 -1.56
CA HIS A 249 -18.57 -10.87 -1.77
C HIS A 249 -19.03 -11.54 -0.46
N LYS A 250 -18.07 -12.01 0.35
CA LYS A 250 -18.38 -12.67 1.63
C LYS A 250 -18.96 -11.70 2.65
N ILE A 251 -18.52 -10.45 2.68
CA ILE A 251 -19.04 -9.42 3.59
C ILE A 251 -20.48 -9.06 3.19
N VAL A 252 -20.72 -8.79 1.91
CA VAL A 252 -22.07 -8.47 1.40
C VAL A 252 -23.03 -9.61 1.71
N LYS A 253 -22.62 -10.86 1.43
CA LYS A 253 -23.40 -12.04 1.80
C LYS A 253 -23.69 -12.11 3.31
N MET A 254 -22.69 -11.84 4.16
CA MET A 254 -22.86 -11.84 5.61
C MET A 254 -23.89 -10.81 6.09
N LEU A 255 -23.91 -9.62 5.50
CA LEU A 255 -24.88 -8.57 5.81
C LEU A 255 -26.30 -8.97 5.42
N TYR A 256 -26.48 -9.54 4.21
CA TYR A 256 -27.77 -10.07 3.79
C TYR A 256 -28.23 -11.26 4.65
N ASP A 257 -27.35 -12.22 4.95
CA ASP A 257 -27.64 -13.36 5.82
C ASP A 257 -28.04 -12.90 7.25
N ALA A 258 -27.57 -11.71 7.67
CA ALA A 258 -27.94 -11.10 8.95
C ALA A 258 -29.20 -10.22 8.90
N GLY A 259 -29.81 -10.06 7.72
CA GLY A 259 -31.11 -9.42 7.53
C GLY A 259 -31.08 -8.00 6.96
N ALA A 260 -29.97 -7.54 6.37
CA ALA A 260 -29.94 -6.27 5.64
C ALA A 260 -30.93 -6.30 4.45
N LYS A 261 -31.64 -5.20 4.21
CA LYS A 261 -32.61 -5.08 3.10
C LYS A 261 -31.89 -4.87 1.76
N GLU A 262 -30.95 -3.92 1.73
CA GLU A 262 -30.13 -3.59 0.57
C GLU A 262 -28.71 -3.24 1.03
N VAL A 263 -27.70 -3.64 0.25
CA VAL A 263 -26.30 -3.33 0.52
C VAL A 263 -25.72 -2.60 -0.69
N HIS A 264 -25.44 -1.31 -0.53
CA HIS A 264 -24.78 -0.45 -1.51
C HIS A 264 -23.30 -0.34 -1.16
N VAL A 265 -22.44 -0.94 -1.98
CA VAL A 265 -20.99 -0.91 -1.74
C VAL A 265 -20.40 0.35 -2.36
N LYS A 266 -19.58 1.07 -1.60
CA LYS A 266 -18.77 2.18 -2.10
C LYS A 266 -17.32 1.96 -1.71
N ILE A 267 -16.42 2.15 -2.67
CA ILE A 267 -14.99 1.90 -2.50
C ILE A 267 -14.26 3.25 -2.49
N ALA A 268 -13.49 3.52 -1.43
CA ALA A 268 -12.77 4.78 -1.23
C ALA A 268 -11.47 4.91 -2.04
N CYS A 269 -11.38 4.19 -3.16
CA CYS A 269 -10.34 4.34 -4.16
C CYS A 269 -10.91 4.08 -5.57
N PRO A 270 -10.18 4.48 -6.64
CA PRO A 270 -10.51 4.09 -8.01
C PRO A 270 -10.30 2.58 -8.27
N GLU A 271 -10.73 2.13 -9.43
CA GLU A 271 -10.62 0.73 -9.86
C GLU A 271 -9.16 0.28 -10.03
N ILE A 272 -8.74 -0.74 -9.26
CA ILE A 272 -7.39 -1.31 -9.36
C ILE A 272 -7.32 -2.23 -10.60
N ARG A 273 -6.71 -1.72 -11.66
CA ARG A 273 -6.62 -2.35 -12.99
C ARG A 273 -5.22 -2.86 -13.33
N TYR A 274 -4.20 -2.44 -12.59
CA TYR A 274 -2.81 -2.75 -12.85
C TYR A 274 -2.08 -3.19 -11.57
N PRO A 275 -1.13 -4.13 -11.67
CA PRO A 275 -0.31 -4.57 -10.53
C PRO A 275 0.69 -3.49 -10.09
N ASP A 276 1.20 -3.62 -8.86
CA ASP A 276 2.33 -2.86 -8.36
C ASP A 276 3.65 -3.59 -8.60
N PHE A 277 4.69 -2.79 -8.88
CA PHE A 277 6.07 -3.27 -9.05
C PHE A 277 7.05 -2.54 -8.12
N TYR A 278 6.54 -1.89 -7.08
CA TYR A 278 7.31 -1.02 -6.19
C TYR A 278 7.26 -1.48 -4.73
N GLY A 279 6.85 -2.73 -4.47
CA GLY A 279 6.92 -3.37 -3.14
C GLY A 279 5.58 -3.67 -2.47
N VAL A 280 4.43 -3.34 -3.09
CA VAL A 280 3.12 -3.83 -2.65
C VAL A 280 2.87 -5.19 -3.29
N ASP A 281 2.52 -6.19 -2.47
CA ASP A 281 2.09 -7.50 -2.97
C ASP A 281 0.70 -7.39 -3.61
N THR A 282 0.68 -7.12 -4.91
CA THR A 282 -0.55 -7.14 -5.72
C THR A 282 -0.62 -8.41 -6.55
N PRO A 283 -1.83 -8.98 -6.74
CA PRO A 283 -2.02 -10.08 -7.66
C PRO A 283 -1.71 -9.69 -9.12
N THR A 284 -1.65 -10.70 -9.97
CA THR A 284 -1.45 -10.50 -11.41
C THR A 284 -2.63 -9.76 -12.04
N LYS A 285 -2.41 -9.14 -13.21
CA LYS A 285 -3.47 -8.44 -13.93
C LYS A 285 -4.68 -9.34 -14.24
N LYS A 286 -4.48 -10.64 -14.49
CA LYS A 286 -5.55 -11.62 -14.72
C LYS A 286 -6.41 -11.89 -13.47
N GLU A 287 -5.83 -11.70 -12.30
CA GLU A 287 -6.50 -11.93 -11.01
C GLU A 287 -7.14 -10.64 -10.43
N LEU A 288 -6.79 -9.47 -10.97
CA LEU A 288 -7.41 -8.20 -10.61
C LEU A 288 -8.83 -8.14 -11.17
N LEU A 289 -9.80 -7.95 -10.30
CA LEU A 289 -11.21 -8.02 -10.72
C LEU A 289 -11.55 -6.89 -11.68
N ALA A 290 -11.15 -5.67 -11.37
CA ALA A 290 -11.46 -4.50 -12.20
C ALA A 290 -10.59 -4.38 -13.47
N ALA A 291 -9.54 -5.20 -13.59
CA ALA A 291 -8.80 -5.33 -14.84
C ALA A 291 -9.56 -6.15 -15.89
N ASN A 292 -10.47 -7.02 -15.46
CA ASN A 292 -11.15 -8.01 -16.31
C ASN A 292 -12.68 -7.86 -16.31
N LYS A 293 -13.24 -6.95 -15.50
CA LYS A 293 -14.68 -6.72 -15.35
C LYS A 293 -14.99 -5.23 -15.29
N ASN A 294 -16.16 -4.86 -15.82
CA ASN A 294 -16.73 -3.53 -15.62
C ASN A 294 -17.47 -3.43 -14.27
N ASN A 295 -17.91 -2.24 -13.89
CA ASN A 295 -18.49 -1.99 -12.56
C ASN A 295 -19.81 -2.74 -12.30
N ASP A 296 -20.62 -2.98 -13.34
CA ASP A 296 -21.88 -3.73 -13.21
C ASP A 296 -21.59 -5.21 -12.96
N GLU A 297 -20.65 -5.79 -13.72
CA GLU A 297 -20.19 -7.16 -13.53
C GLU A 297 -19.53 -7.38 -12.16
N ILE A 298 -18.79 -6.37 -11.65
CA ILE A 298 -18.22 -6.43 -10.30
C ILE A 298 -19.33 -6.38 -9.25
N CYS A 299 -20.32 -5.50 -9.44
CA CYS A 299 -21.46 -5.36 -8.54
C CYS A 299 -22.23 -6.69 -8.41
N GLU A 300 -22.51 -7.33 -9.55
CA GLU A 300 -23.14 -8.65 -9.60
C GLU A 300 -22.27 -9.71 -8.91
N TYR A 301 -20.96 -9.73 -9.22
CA TYR A 301 -20.02 -10.69 -8.63
C TYR A 301 -19.98 -10.63 -7.10
N ILE A 302 -19.97 -9.43 -6.52
CA ILE A 302 -19.99 -9.27 -5.06
C ILE A 302 -21.39 -9.41 -4.45
N GLY A 303 -22.43 -9.49 -5.28
CA GLY A 303 -23.82 -9.62 -4.84
C GLY A 303 -24.39 -8.35 -4.19
N ALA A 304 -23.86 -7.18 -4.53
CA ALA A 304 -24.32 -5.90 -3.99
C ALA A 304 -25.50 -5.34 -4.80
N LYS A 305 -26.30 -4.47 -4.19
CA LYS A 305 -27.38 -3.74 -4.86
C LYS A 305 -26.86 -2.69 -5.84
N SER A 306 -25.78 -2.00 -5.45
CA SER A 306 -25.05 -1.07 -6.30
C SER A 306 -23.60 -1.00 -5.87
N LEU A 307 -22.71 -0.70 -6.82
CA LEU A 307 -21.29 -0.48 -6.57
C LEU A 307 -20.85 0.85 -7.17
N LYS A 308 -20.06 1.63 -6.42
CA LYS A 308 -19.36 2.80 -6.95
C LYS A 308 -17.94 2.90 -6.37
N PHE A 309 -16.99 3.27 -7.22
CA PHE A 309 -15.63 3.60 -6.85
C PHE A 309 -15.47 5.12 -6.75
N LEU A 310 -14.51 5.58 -5.96
CA LEU A 310 -14.07 6.97 -5.98
C LEU A 310 -13.40 7.28 -7.32
N SER A 311 -13.74 8.41 -7.95
CA SER A 311 -13.07 8.81 -9.19
C SER A 311 -11.58 9.11 -8.97
N LEU A 312 -10.76 9.00 -10.03
CA LEU A 312 -9.35 9.38 -9.95
C LEU A 312 -9.16 10.85 -9.53
N ASP A 313 -10.00 11.75 -10.05
CA ASP A 313 -9.94 13.16 -9.64
C ASP A 313 -10.39 13.35 -8.19
N GLY A 314 -11.38 12.60 -7.73
CA GLY A 314 -11.81 12.59 -6.32
C GLY A 314 -10.70 12.15 -5.39
N LEU A 315 -9.93 11.13 -5.76
CA LEU A 315 -8.73 10.70 -5.05
C LEU A 315 -7.69 11.83 -4.94
N TYR A 316 -7.38 12.51 -6.05
CA TYR A 316 -6.43 13.64 -6.03
C TYR A 316 -6.93 14.81 -5.17
N ARG A 317 -8.22 15.16 -5.26
CA ARG A 317 -8.83 16.20 -4.42
C ARG A 317 -8.78 15.86 -2.94
N ALA A 318 -9.07 14.62 -2.57
CA ALA A 318 -9.02 14.15 -1.19
C ALA A 318 -7.61 14.28 -0.56
N ILE A 319 -6.57 14.01 -1.35
CA ILE A 319 -5.17 14.11 -0.90
C ILE A 319 -4.70 15.58 -0.84
N GLY A 320 -5.37 16.49 -1.54
CA GLY A 320 -5.10 17.93 -1.48
C GLY A 320 -4.65 18.57 -2.80
N PHE A 321 -4.72 17.83 -3.92
CA PHE A 321 -4.44 18.35 -5.24
C PHE A 321 -5.72 18.83 -5.94
N LYS A 322 -5.63 19.85 -6.79
CA LYS A 322 -6.80 20.29 -7.57
C LYS A 322 -7.26 19.23 -8.58
N ASN A 323 -6.30 18.63 -9.29
CA ASN A 323 -6.49 17.61 -10.31
C ASN A 323 -5.18 16.85 -10.53
N ARG A 324 -5.27 15.68 -11.18
CA ARG A 324 -4.09 14.97 -11.70
C ARG A 324 -3.44 15.79 -12.80
N ASN A 325 -2.11 15.93 -12.76
CA ASN A 325 -1.33 16.44 -13.88
C ASN A 325 -1.01 15.28 -14.84
N GLU A 326 -1.45 15.38 -16.09
CA GLU A 326 -1.28 14.30 -17.07
C GLU A 326 0.19 14.06 -17.46
N ASN A 327 1.00 15.12 -17.49
CA ASN A 327 2.40 15.04 -17.91
C ASN A 327 3.33 14.69 -16.73
N TYR A 328 2.97 15.09 -15.52
CA TYR A 328 3.76 14.91 -14.31
C TYR A 328 2.85 14.55 -13.13
N PRO A 329 2.29 13.33 -13.10
CA PRO A 329 1.35 12.92 -12.07
C PRO A 329 2.00 13.05 -10.69
N GLN A 330 1.27 13.64 -9.75
CA GLN A 330 1.81 13.92 -8.41
C GLN A 330 1.90 12.68 -7.53
N LEU A 331 1.24 11.58 -7.89
CA LEU A 331 1.16 10.35 -7.10
C LEU A 331 1.50 9.11 -7.95
N THR A 332 2.04 8.06 -7.34
CA THR A 332 2.22 6.76 -8.01
C THR A 332 0.84 6.08 -8.15
N ASP A 333 0.12 6.44 -9.21
CA ASP A 333 -1.27 6.05 -9.47
C ASP A 333 -1.42 5.01 -10.59
N HIS A 334 -0.32 4.30 -10.92
CA HIS A 334 -0.28 3.25 -11.92
C HIS A 334 -1.30 2.15 -11.67
N TYR A 335 -1.66 1.88 -10.41
CA TYR A 335 -2.74 0.96 -10.01
C TYR A 335 -4.01 1.15 -10.84
N PHE A 336 -4.33 2.40 -11.17
CA PHE A 336 -5.57 2.81 -11.84
C PHE A 336 -5.33 3.14 -13.32
N THR A 337 -4.17 3.74 -13.62
CA THR A 337 -3.88 4.35 -14.94
C THR A 337 -2.96 3.51 -15.83
N GLY A 338 -2.16 2.62 -15.24
CA GLY A 338 -1.05 1.94 -15.91
C GLY A 338 0.16 2.82 -16.22
N ASP A 339 0.15 4.09 -15.77
CA ASP A 339 1.27 5.03 -15.92
C ASP A 339 2.27 4.82 -14.78
N TYR A 340 3.29 4.00 -15.03
CA TYR A 340 4.36 3.70 -14.07
C TYR A 340 5.45 4.78 -14.06
N PRO A 341 5.86 5.35 -12.90
CA PRO A 341 6.98 6.31 -12.83
C PRO A 341 8.29 5.74 -13.37
N VAL A 342 8.52 4.46 -13.11
CA VAL A 342 9.67 3.71 -13.61
C VAL A 342 9.13 2.55 -14.43
N LYS A 343 9.38 2.57 -15.74
CA LYS A 343 8.94 1.50 -16.63
C LYS A 343 9.59 0.16 -16.21
N PRO A 344 8.80 -0.89 -15.97
CA PRO A 344 9.35 -2.22 -15.74
C PRO A 344 10.10 -2.70 -16.99
N ILE A 345 11.38 -3.06 -16.83
CA ILE A 345 12.21 -3.61 -17.92
C ILE A 345 12.44 -5.11 -17.80
N ASP A 346 12.25 -5.68 -16.61
CA ASP A 346 12.27 -7.13 -16.46
C ASP A 346 10.98 -7.66 -17.11
N GLU A 347 11.10 -8.51 -18.13
CA GLU A 347 9.96 -9.09 -18.85
C GLU A 347 9.09 -9.91 -17.89
N LEU A 348 8.00 -9.30 -17.44
CA LEU A 348 6.93 -9.96 -16.71
C LEU A 348 5.90 -10.41 -17.74
N GLY A 349 6.16 -11.55 -18.38
CA GLY A 349 5.13 -12.22 -19.18
C GLY A 349 3.88 -12.54 -18.34
N ASP A 350 2.86 -13.13 -18.97
CA ASP A 350 1.65 -13.61 -18.30
C ASP A 350 1.89 -14.72 -17.25
N SER A 351 3.13 -15.24 -17.20
CA SER A 351 3.63 -16.14 -16.18
C SER A 351 3.89 -15.35 -14.90
N LYS A 352 3.33 -15.82 -13.78
CA LYS A 352 3.52 -15.32 -12.40
C LYS A 352 4.76 -14.45 -12.27
N VAL A 353 4.56 -13.24 -11.74
CA VAL A 353 5.62 -12.46 -11.09
C VAL A 353 6.40 -13.47 -10.28
N THR A 354 7.60 -13.83 -10.75
CA THR A 354 8.52 -14.59 -9.93
C THR A 354 9.04 -13.53 -8.98
N GLN A 355 8.19 -13.14 -8.03
CA GLN A 355 8.68 -12.69 -6.76
C GLN A 355 9.54 -13.87 -6.35
N LEU A 356 10.86 -13.69 -6.46
CA LEU A 356 11.78 -14.80 -6.32
C LEU A 356 11.63 -15.40 -4.88
N SER A 357 10.85 -14.79 -3.98
CA SER A 357 10.42 -15.33 -2.69
C SER A 357 9.62 -16.64 -2.82
N LEU A 358 10.34 -17.74 -2.61
CA LEU A 358 9.99 -19.08 -2.11
C LEU A 358 10.58 -20.24 -2.94
N LEU A 359 11.80 -20.08 -3.45
CA LEU A 359 12.68 -21.22 -3.70
C LEU A 359 13.49 -21.55 -2.44
N SER A 360 12.83 -22.03 -1.38
CA SER A 360 13.47 -22.79 -0.28
C SER A 360 12.45 -23.30 0.73
N SER A 361 11.69 -24.33 0.36
CA SER A 361 11.26 -25.38 1.31
C SER A 361 10.70 -26.64 0.62
N ALA A 362 10.95 -26.85 -0.67
CA ALA A 362 10.78 -28.16 -1.29
C ALA A 362 12.18 -28.76 -1.46
N SER A 363 12.68 -29.41 -0.40
CA SER A 363 13.69 -30.44 -0.60
C SER A 363 13.02 -31.54 -1.40
N ASN A 364 13.43 -31.70 -2.66
CA ASN A 364 13.22 -32.96 -3.36
C ASN A 364 14.15 -33.99 -2.71
N ASN A 365 13.60 -34.71 -1.74
CA ASN A 365 14.01 -36.09 -1.44
C ASN A 365 12.75 -36.95 -1.49
#